data_AF-A0A1I3AL35-F1
#
_entry.id   AF-A0A1I3AL35-F1
#
_cell.length_a   1.000
_cell.length_b   1.000
_cell.length_c   1.000
_cell.angle_alpha   90.00
_cell.angle_beta   90.00
_cell.angle_gamma   90.00
#
_symmetry.space_group_name_H-M   'P 1'
#
loop_
_entity.id
_entity.type
_entity.pdbx_description
1 polymer ?
#
loop_
_entity_poly.entity_id
_entity_poly.type
_entity_poly.pdbx_seq_one_letter_code
_entity_poly.pdbx_strand_id
1 'polypeptide(L)'
;MAIISEGINGGFTGKAGSVVGYNRMGKWIIRGLPRAKKKNRRVSAGQQASRSVFTKMQYFLSPIVPFIRVGFNMESRSRQITAHNAAKSYNMLNAFTPEGEIDYSKVLVSFGKLPGALAATLETDDAGLHFSWNDNSKEKDASSDDQVMLLAYNVAKKGTYWMLSGARRKVGKETLKVGKSDKPKVLHTYIAFISDDRQRISMSTYLGEIVY
;
A
#
# COMPACT_ATOMS: atom_id res chain seq x y z
N MET A 1 -11.05 -18.45 -27.55
CA MET A 1 -11.46 -17.64 -28.72
C MET A 1 -10.89 -16.25 -28.55
N ALA A 2 -10.45 -15.60 -29.63
CA ALA A 2 -10.03 -14.20 -29.63
C ALA A 2 -11.16 -13.34 -30.21
N ILE A 3 -11.40 -12.18 -29.62
CA ILE A 3 -12.43 -11.23 -30.02
C ILE A 3 -11.76 -9.90 -30.31
N ILE A 4 -12.00 -9.35 -31.51
CA ILE A 4 -11.60 -8.00 -31.90
C ILE A 4 -12.83 -7.11 -31.81
N SER A 5 -12.81 -6.11 -30.93
CA SER A 5 -13.92 -5.19 -30.70
C SER A 5 -13.71 -3.80 -31.35
N GLU A 6 -12.48 -3.43 -31.68
CA GLU A 6 -12.09 -2.08 -32.13
C GLU A 6 -11.77 -2.01 -33.63
N GLY A 7 -12.41 -2.85 -34.45
CA GLY A 7 -12.19 -2.91 -35.90
C GLY A 7 -10.89 -3.64 -36.30
N ILE A 8 -10.61 -3.73 -37.60
CA ILE A 8 -9.56 -4.61 -38.17
C ILE A 8 -8.14 -4.33 -37.66
N ASN A 9 -7.84 -3.07 -37.32
CA ASN A 9 -6.54 -2.64 -36.78
C ASN A 9 -6.54 -2.52 -35.25
N GLY A 10 -7.65 -2.88 -34.60
CA GLY A 10 -7.81 -2.84 -33.14
C GLY A 10 -7.12 -4.01 -32.44
N GLY A 11 -6.91 -3.87 -31.13
CA GLY A 11 -6.44 -5.00 -30.34
C GLY A 11 -7.50 -6.09 -30.14
N PHE A 12 -7.06 -7.28 -29.72
CA PHE A 12 -7.94 -8.41 -29.47
C PHE A 12 -7.83 -8.92 -28.04
N THR A 13 -8.93 -9.43 -27.51
CA THR A 13 -8.98 -10.10 -26.21
C THR A 13 -9.14 -11.60 -26.40
N GLY A 14 -8.29 -12.39 -25.75
CA GLY A 14 -8.35 -13.84 -25.77
C GLY A 14 -7.24 -14.49 -26.60
N LYS A 15 -7.41 -15.78 -26.89
CA LYS A 15 -6.38 -16.63 -27.53
C LYS A 15 -6.57 -16.66 -29.05
N ALA A 16 -5.52 -16.33 -29.79
CA ALA A 16 -5.40 -16.48 -31.25
C ALA A 16 -4.15 -17.30 -31.57
N GLY A 17 -4.32 -18.56 -32.00
CA GLY A 17 -3.20 -19.46 -32.28
C GLY A 17 -2.26 -19.64 -31.08
N SER A 18 -0.99 -19.27 -31.26
CA SER A 18 0.09 -19.37 -30.25
C SER A 18 0.22 -18.15 -29.34
N VAL A 19 -0.65 -17.14 -29.52
CA VAL A 19 -0.62 -15.89 -28.76
C VAL A 19 -1.93 -15.63 -28.02
N VAL A 20 -1.85 -14.80 -26.99
CA VAL A 20 -2.99 -14.29 -26.21
C VAL A 20 -2.88 -12.77 -26.15
N GLY A 21 -3.95 -12.11 -26.58
CA GLY A 21 -4.13 -10.66 -26.50
C GLY A 21 -5.00 -10.28 -25.31
N TYR A 22 -4.71 -9.16 -24.66
CA TYR A 22 -5.57 -8.55 -23.66
C TYR A 22 -5.26 -7.06 -23.53
N ASN A 23 -6.25 -6.28 -23.11
CA ASN A 23 -6.03 -4.89 -22.74
C ASN A 23 -5.58 -4.81 -21.28
N ARG A 24 -4.55 -4.04 -20.99
CA ARG A 24 -4.12 -3.73 -19.63
C ARG A 24 -3.83 -2.24 -19.53
N MET A 25 -4.65 -1.55 -18.73
CA MET A 25 -4.50 -0.10 -18.47
C MET A 25 -4.42 0.71 -19.77
N GLY A 26 -5.34 0.45 -20.72
CA GLY A 26 -5.42 1.15 -22.00
C GLY A 26 -4.38 0.71 -23.04
N LYS A 27 -3.47 -0.22 -22.71
CA LYS A 27 -2.48 -0.76 -23.65
C LYS A 27 -2.86 -2.18 -24.06
N TRP A 28 -2.94 -2.42 -25.36
CA TRP A 28 -3.09 -3.76 -25.92
C TRP A 28 -1.77 -4.52 -25.82
N ILE A 29 -1.79 -5.66 -25.14
CA ILE A 29 -0.61 -6.52 -24.93
C ILE A 29 -0.88 -7.86 -25.61
N ILE A 30 0.08 -8.31 -26.43
CA ILE A 30 0.09 -9.63 -27.04
C ILE A 30 1.28 -10.39 -26.46
N ARG A 31 1.04 -11.62 -25.98
CA ARG A 31 2.09 -12.50 -25.46
C ARG A 31 1.93 -13.92 -25.99
N GLY A 32 3.05 -14.63 -26.09
CA GLY A 32 3.02 -16.07 -26.35
C GLY A 32 2.31 -16.84 -25.24
N LEU A 33 1.76 -18.00 -25.60
CA LEU A 33 1.16 -18.93 -24.64
C LEU A 33 2.16 -19.32 -23.55
N PRO A 34 1.71 -19.48 -22.29
CA PRO A 34 2.55 -20.03 -21.24
C PRO A 34 3.12 -21.39 -21.66
N ARG A 35 4.44 -21.56 -21.57
CA ARG A 35 5.06 -22.88 -21.75
C ARG A 35 4.67 -23.77 -20.56
N ALA A 36 4.23 -24.99 -20.84
CA ALA A 36 3.98 -25.97 -19.80
C ALA A 36 5.27 -26.21 -19.00
N LYS A 37 5.18 -26.11 -17.66
CA LYS A 37 6.30 -26.45 -16.80
C LYS A 37 6.53 -27.96 -16.86
N LYS A 38 7.79 -28.41 -16.91
CA LYS A 38 8.12 -29.83 -16.72
C LYS A 38 7.54 -30.31 -15.39
N LYS A 39 6.79 -31.40 -15.39
CA LYS A 39 6.24 -32.05 -14.19
C LYS A 39 7.42 -32.38 -13.25
N ASN A 40 7.26 -32.18 -11.94
CA ASN A 40 8.24 -32.50 -10.88
C ASN A 40 9.54 -31.67 -10.82
N ARG A 41 9.57 -30.42 -11.31
CA ARG A 41 10.75 -29.55 -11.11
C ARG A 41 10.91 -29.17 -9.63
N ARG A 42 11.95 -29.67 -8.95
CA ARG A 42 12.32 -29.25 -7.59
C ARG A 42 12.57 -27.75 -7.56
N VAL A 43 11.98 -27.07 -6.57
CA VAL A 43 12.14 -25.63 -6.36
C VAL A 43 13.41 -25.42 -5.54
N SER A 44 14.37 -24.65 -6.05
CA SER A 44 15.61 -24.37 -5.32
C SER A 44 15.34 -23.60 -4.02
N ALA A 45 16.24 -23.72 -3.03
CA ALA A 45 16.11 -23.02 -1.75
C ALA A 45 15.92 -21.50 -1.94
N GLY A 46 16.70 -20.86 -2.83
CA GLY A 46 16.52 -19.43 -3.14
C GLY A 46 15.17 -19.08 -3.76
N GLN A 47 14.60 -19.97 -4.58
CA GLN A 47 13.23 -19.79 -5.10
C GLN A 47 12.18 -19.94 -4.00
N GLN A 48 12.40 -20.82 -3.01
CA GLN A 48 11.50 -20.97 -1.87
C GLN A 48 11.55 -19.73 -0.96
N ALA A 49 12.74 -19.22 -0.65
CA ALA A 49 12.92 -17.98 0.11
C ALA A 49 12.19 -16.80 -0.55
N SER A 50 12.41 -16.60 -1.87
CA SER A 50 11.73 -15.55 -2.63
C SER A 50 10.21 -15.67 -2.60
N ARG A 51 9.68 -16.91 -2.69
CA ARG A 51 8.23 -17.16 -2.59
C ARG A 51 7.70 -16.89 -1.19
N SER A 52 8.46 -17.23 -0.15
CA SER A 52 8.08 -16.99 1.25
C SER A 52 7.91 -15.50 1.50
N VAL A 53 8.93 -14.70 1.17
CA VAL A 53 8.92 -13.22 1.28
C VAL A 53 7.74 -12.62 0.50
N PHE A 54 7.54 -13.06 -0.75
CA PHE A 54 6.42 -12.59 -1.58
C PHE A 54 5.04 -12.90 -0.97
N THR A 55 4.93 -14.06 -0.33
CA THR A 55 3.70 -14.55 0.31
C THR A 55 3.42 -13.76 1.58
N LYS A 56 4.43 -13.53 2.42
CA LYS A 56 4.33 -12.68 3.62
C LYS A 56 3.86 -11.26 3.27
N MET A 57 4.49 -10.61 2.29
CA MET A 57 4.07 -9.27 1.86
C MET A 57 2.67 -9.26 1.26
N GLN A 58 2.27 -10.32 0.53
CA GLN A 58 0.90 -10.44 0.02
C GLN A 58 -0.11 -10.49 1.17
N TYR A 59 0.16 -11.30 2.19
CA TYR A 59 -0.71 -11.43 3.35
C TYR A 59 -0.77 -10.15 4.17
N PHE A 60 0.36 -9.44 4.30
CA PHE A 60 0.42 -8.16 5.00
C PHE A 60 -0.43 -7.08 4.29
N LEU A 61 -0.27 -6.91 2.97
CA LEU A 61 -0.95 -5.84 2.22
C LEU A 61 -2.44 -6.11 1.94
N SER A 62 -2.86 -7.38 1.91
CA SER A 62 -4.22 -7.77 1.50
C SER A 62 -5.33 -7.10 2.30
N PRO A 63 -5.28 -7.01 3.65
CA PRO A 63 -6.33 -6.38 4.44
C PRO A 63 -6.37 -4.85 4.30
N ILE A 64 -5.22 -4.23 3.98
CA ILE A 64 -5.08 -2.77 3.89
C ILE A 64 -5.17 -2.23 2.46
N VAL A 65 -5.64 -3.04 1.51
CA VAL A 65 -5.81 -2.63 0.10
C VAL A 65 -6.57 -1.31 -0.07
N PRO A 66 -7.67 -1.00 0.65
CA PRO A 66 -8.35 0.28 0.53
C PRO A 66 -7.43 1.48 0.84
N PHE A 67 -6.61 1.36 1.88
CA PHE A 67 -5.63 2.38 2.25
C PHE A 67 -4.52 2.50 1.20
N ILE A 68 -3.95 1.36 0.78
CA ILE A 68 -2.90 1.31 -0.23
C ILE A 68 -3.36 1.91 -1.57
N ARG A 69 -4.63 1.74 -1.96
CA ARG A 69 -5.17 2.33 -3.19
C ARG A 69 -5.07 3.85 -3.21
N VAL A 70 -5.27 4.51 -2.07
CA VAL A 70 -5.08 5.95 -1.92
C VAL A 70 -3.59 6.26 -1.74
N GLY A 71 -2.94 5.55 -0.81
CA GLY A 71 -1.53 5.70 -0.44
C GLY A 71 -0.54 5.64 -1.60
N PHE A 72 -0.77 4.75 -2.56
CA PHE A 72 0.11 4.52 -3.71
C PHE A 72 -0.53 4.95 -5.04
N ASN A 73 -1.58 5.78 -5.01
CA ASN A 73 -2.28 6.23 -6.23
C ASN A 73 -1.32 6.98 -7.19
N MET A 74 -0.48 7.86 -6.66
CA MET A 74 0.46 8.66 -7.47
C MET A 74 1.49 7.78 -8.17
N GLU A 75 2.08 6.86 -7.41
CA GLU A 75 3.06 5.89 -7.92
C GLU A 75 2.42 4.94 -8.94
N SER A 76 1.18 4.52 -8.69
CA SER A 76 0.37 3.68 -9.58
C SER A 76 0.17 4.32 -10.95
N ARG A 77 -0.22 5.60 -10.98
CA ARG A 77 -0.42 6.37 -12.22
C ARG A 77 0.88 6.61 -12.96
N SER A 78 1.94 6.99 -12.24
CA SER A 78 3.28 7.23 -12.81
C SER A 78 3.82 5.98 -13.52
N ARG A 79 3.73 4.81 -12.87
CA ARG A 79 4.28 3.55 -13.40
C ARG A 79 3.32 2.72 -14.24
N GLN A 80 2.06 3.13 -14.39
CA GLN A 80 1.03 2.36 -15.12
C GLN A 80 0.92 0.91 -14.59
N ILE A 81 0.88 0.79 -13.26
CA ILE A 81 0.66 -0.46 -12.52
C ILE A 81 -0.40 -0.22 -11.45
N THR A 82 -0.95 -1.28 -10.85
CA THR A 82 -1.93 -1.10 -9.74
C THR A 82 -1.23 -0.58 -8.48
N ALA A 83 -1.93 0.21 -7.68
CA ALA A 83 -1.41 0.72 -6.40
C ALA A 83 -0.91 -0.39 -5.47
N HIS A 84 -1.62 -1.53 -5.41
CA HIS A 84 -1.16 -2.70 -4.66
C HIS A 84 0.18 -3.26 -5.18
N ASN A 85 0.38 -3.30 -6.50
CA ASN A 85 1.65 -3.77 -7.06
C ASN A 85 2.78 -2.75 -6.87
N ALA A 86 2.47 -1.45 -6.89
CA ALA A 86 3.43 -0.40 -6.55
C ALA A 86 3.91 -0.54 -5.11
N ALA A 87 2.97 -0.66 -4.16
CA ALA A 87 3.27 -0.89 -2.74
C ALA A 87 4.08 -2.17 -2.52
N LYS A 88 3.64 -3.27 -3.14
CA LYS A 88 4.33 -4.55 -3.04
C LYS A 88 5.74 -4.47 -3.60
N SER A 89 5.93 -3.83 -4.76
CA SER A 89 7.25 -3.67 -5.39
C SER A 89 8.21 -2.91 -4.48
N TYR A 90 7.76 -1.82 -3.83
CA TYR A 90 8.59 -1.04 -2.94
C TYR A 90 8.93 -1.82 -1.65
N ASN A 91 7.91 -2.37 -0.98
CA ASN A 91 8.10 -3.03 0.30
C ASN A 91 8.88 -4.36 0.17
N MET A 92 8.77 -5.07 -0.95
CA MET A 92 9.60 -6.26 -1.22
C MET A 92 11.10 -5.96 -1.28
N LEU A 93 11.49 -4.72 -1.65
CA LEU A 93 12.89 -4.32 -1.77
C LEU A 93 13.43 -3.72 -0.46
N ASN A 94 12.57 -3.06 0.32
CA ASN A 94 13.01 -2.21 1.43
C ASN A 94 12.59 -2.69 2.82
N ALA A 95 11.53 -3.50 2.93
CA ALA A 95 10.86 -3.78 4.20
C ALA A 95 11.03 -5.24 4.67
N PHE A 96 12.16 -5.85 4.34
CA PHE A 96 12.53 -7.18 4.81
C PHE A 96 13.87 -7.16 5.54
N THR A 97 13.95 -7.90 6.64
CA THR A 97 15.20 -8.17 7.33
C THR A 97 16.02 -9.23 6.55
N PRO A 98 17.33 -9.39 6.83
CA PRO A 98 18.14 -10.45 6.23
C PRO A 98 17.58 -11.86 6.47
N GLU A 99 16.80 -12.05 7.53
CA GLU A 99 16.12 -13.31 7.91
C GLU A 99 14.83 -13.55 7.11
N GLY A 100 14.40 -12.58 6.29
CA GLY A 100 13.18 -12.67 5.49
C GLY A 100 11.89 -12.44 6.29
N GLU A 101 11.98 -11.74 7.43
CA GLU A 101 10.83 -11.21 8.15
C GLU A 101 10.52 -9.77 7.75
N ILE A 102 9.26 -9.36 7.93
CA ILE A 102 8.84 -8.00 7.59
C ILE A 102 9.38 -7.04 8.65
N ASP A 103 10.14 -6.04 8.21
CA ASP A 103 10.55 -4.91 9.03
C ASP A 103 9.47 -3.83 8.94
N TYR A 104 8.54 -3.83 9.89
CA TYR A 104 7.38 -2.92 9.90
C TYR A 104 7.76 -1.44 9.91
N SER A 105 8.94 -1.10 10.44
CA SER A 105 9.45 0.28 10.48
C SER A 105 9.79 0.84 9.11
N LYS A 106 10.14 -0.05 8.16
CA LYS A 106 10.48 0.30 6.77
C LYS A 106 9.34 0.10 5.79
N VAL A 107 8.24 -0.51 6.22
CA VAL A 107 7.04 -0.66 5.40
C VAL A 107 6.47 0.72 5.10
N LEU A 108 6.19 0.98 3.83
CA LEU A 108 5.38 2.11 3.41
C LEU A 108 3.97 1.68 3.04
N VAL A 109 3.01 2.45 3.53
CA VAL A 109 1.58 2.34 3.21
C VAL A 109 1.09 3.51 2.35
N SER A 110 1.89 4.56 2.23
CA SER A 110 1.74 5.61 1.21
C SER A 110 3.09 6.02 0.62
N PHE A 111 3.09 6.49 -0.62
CA PHE A 111 4.28 6.88 -1.35
C PHE A 111 4.02 8.10 -2.23
N GLY A 112 4.76 9.18 -1.96
CA GLY A 112 4.71 10.40 -2.75
C GLY A 112 5.73 11.42 -2.23
N LYS A 113 5.59 12.66 -2.69
CA LYS A 113 6.59 13.73 -2.48
C LYS A 113 6.15 14.84 -1.53
N LEU A 114 4.92 14.77 -1.02
CA LEU A 114 4.41 15.76 -0.07
C LEU A 114 5.14 15.59 1.27
N PRO A 115 5.48 16.68 1.99
CA PRO A 115 6.12 16.57 3.30
C PRO A 115 5.29 15.71 4.27
N GLY A 116 5.96 14.76 4.93
CA GLY A 116 5.34 13.84 5.88
C GLY A 116 4.92 14.53 7.18
N ALA A 117 4.57 13.72 8.18
CA ALA A 117 4.28 14.20 9.52
C ALA A 117 5.59 14.58 10.24
N LEU A 118 5.64 15.81 10.78
CA LEU A 118 6.79 16.29 11.55
C LEU A 118 6.56 16.00 13.04
N ALA A 119 7.56 15.40 13.71
CA ALA A 119 7.56 15.11 15.13
C ALA A 119 6.25 14.42 15.61
N ALA A 120 5.76 13.47 14.82
CA ALA A 120 4.50 12.81 15.10
C ALA A 120 4.61 11.88 16.31
N THR A 121 3.61 11.94 17.19
CA THR A 121 3.50 11.13 18.40
C THR A 121 2.17 10.39 18.44
N LEU A 122 2.11 9.36 19.28
CA LEU A 122 0.96 8.50 19.44
C LEU A 122 0.70 8.25 20.92
N GLU A 123 -0.53 8.51 21.35
CA GLU A 123 -1.04 8.21 22.69
C GLU A 123 -2.32 7.37 22.57
N THR A 124 -2.68 6.62 23.61
CA THR A 124 -3.83 5.71 23.58
C THR A 124 -4.68 5.86 24.83
N ASP A 125 -6.00 5.76 24.66
CA ASP A 125 -6.97 5.81 25.75
C ASP A 125 -8.22 4.93 25.45
N ASP A 126 -9.28 5.08 26.24
CA ASP A 126 -10.54 4.36 26.02
C ASP A 126 -11.36 4.82 24.79
N ALA A 127 -11.06 5.98 24.22
CA ALA A 127 -11.70 6.53 23.03
C ALA A 127 -11.00 6.08 21.73
N GLY A 128 -9.69 5.82 21.76
CA GLY A 128 -8.96 5.29 20.61
C GLY A 128 -7.46 5.58 20.62
N LEU A 129 -6.93 5.81 19.42
CA LEU A 129 -5.53 6.15 19.19
C LEU A 129 -5.43 7.62 18.82
N HIS A 130 -4.70 8.39 19.62
CA HIS A 130 -4.51 9.83 19.43
C HIS A 130 -3.18 10.08 18.74
N PHE A 131 -3.27 10.55 17.50
CA PHE A 131 -2.13 10.97 16.73
C PHE A 131 -1.97 12.48 16.89
N SER A 132 -0.75 12.92 17.18
CA SER A 132 -0.39 14.34 17.19
C SER A 132 0.82 14.59 16.30
N TRP A 133 0.94 15.78 15.73
CA TRP A 133 2.06 16.17 14.88
C TRP A 133 2.26 17.69 14.91
N ASN A 134 3.47 18.13 14.58
CA ASN A 134 3.76 19.55 14.43
C ASN A 134 3.29 20.05 13.06
N ASP A 135 2.64 21.22 13.04
CA ASP A 135 2.27 21.87 11.79
C ASP A 135 3.52 22.37 11.06
N ASN A 136 3.85 21.71 9.96
CA ASN A 136 4.90 22.08 9.03
C ASN A 136 4.35 22.55 7.68
N SER A 137 3.14 23.11 7.65
CA SER A 137 2.52 23.70 6.46
C SER A 137 3.33 24.83 5.81
N LYS A 138 4.31 25.40 6.53
CA LYS A 138 5.25 26.41 6.01
C LYS A 138 6.38 25.80 5.16
N GLU A 139 6.57 24.48 5.20
CA GLU A 139 7.53 23.81 4.32
C GLU A 139 7.07 23.88 2.86
N LYS A 140 8.06 23.85 1.95
CA LYS A 140 7.78 23.84 0.52
C LYS A 140 6.88 22.65 0.18
N ASP A 141 5.85 22.91 -0.62
CA ASP A 141 4.86 21.94 -1.09
C ASP A 141 3.88 21.39 -0.02
N ALA A 142 4.04 21.72 1.26
CA ALA A 142 3.02 21.43 2.28
C ALA A 142 1.91 22.48 2.26
N SER A 143 0.70 22.07 2.64
CA SER A 143 -0.43 22.99 2.85
C SER A 143 -1.04 22.80 4.23
N SER A 144 -1.52 23.91 4.79
CA SER A 144 -2.29 23.90 6.04
C SER A 144 -3.56 23.07 5.94
N ASP A 145 -4.08 22.90 4.72
CA ASP A 145 -5.29 22.16 4.40
C ASP A 145 -5.01 20.72 3.93
N ASP A 146 -3.76 20.25 3.92
CA ASP A 146 -3.50 18.82 3.72
C ASP A 146 -4.24 18.01 4.79
N GLN A 147 -4.82 16.86 4.44
CA GLN A 147 -5.55 16.00 5.36
C GLN A 147 -4.67 14.87 5.84
N VAL A 148 -4.76 14.53 7.12
CA VAL A 148 -4.06 13.37 7.66
C VAL A 148 -4.72 12.07 7.19
N MET A 149 -3.89 11.08 6.92
CA MET A 149 -4.25 9.69 6.69
C MET A 149 -3.64 8.84 7.80
N LEU A 150 -4.46 8.03 8.45
CA LEU A 150 -4.06 7.19 9.58
C LEU A 150 -4.36 5.73 9.29
N LEU A 151 -3.46 4.85 9.72
CA LEU A 151 -3.65 3.40 9.66
C LEU A 151 -3.13 2.78 10.96
N ALA A 152 -3.95 1.93 11.57
CA ALA A 152 -3.56 1.00 12.61
C ALA A 152 -3.89 -0.42 12.18
N TYR A 153 -2.90 -1.31 12.22
CA TYR A 153 -3.02 -2.65 11.68
C TYR A 153 -2.59 -3.72 12.68
N ASN A 154 -3.51 -4.64 13.00
CA ASN A 154 -3.23 -5.87 13.72
C ASN A 154 -2.90 -6.96 12.69
N VAL A 155 -1.60 -7.26 12.53
CA VAL A 155 -1.13 -8.26 11.55
C VAL A 155 -1.62 -9.67 11.89
N ALA A 156 -1.65 -10.04 13.17
CA ALA A 156 -2.03 -11.37 13.62
C ALA A 156 -3.49 -11.71 13.34
N LYS A 157 -4.41 -10.78 13.64
CA LYS A 157 -5.86 -10.94 13.46
C LYS A 157 -6.38 -10.35 12.15
N LYS A 158 -5.51 -9.74 11.34
CA LYS A 158 -5.86 -8.97 10.12
C LYS A 158 -6.85 -7.82 10.39
N GLY A 159 -6.92 -7.34 11.63
CA GLY A 159 -7.80 -6.23 12.02
C GLY A 159 -7.24 -4.90 11.53
N THR A 160 -7.99 -4.16 10.73
CA THR A 160 -7.54 -2.88 10.16
C THR A 160 -8.45 -1.74 10.61
N TYR A 161 -7.84 -0.64 11.01
CA TYR A 161 -8.51 0.61 11.34
C TYR A 161 -7.80 1.70 10.57
N TRP A 162 -8.54 2.50 9.82
CA TRP A 162 -7.93 3.53 9.01
C TRP A 162 -8.83 4.75 8.85
N MET A 163 -8.20 5.84 8.48
CA MET A 163 -8.84 7.09 8.10
C MET A 163 -8.08 7.65 6.89
N LEU A 164 -8.80 7.92 5.79
CA LEU A 164 -8.20 8.42 4.54
C LEU A 164 -8.32 9.95 4.39
N SER A 165 -9.04 10.59 5.29
CA SER A 165 -9.47 11.99 5.21
C SER A 165 -9.77 12.51 6.60
N GLY A 166 -8.74 12.63 7.44
CA GLY A 166 -8.87 13.18 8.79
C GLY A 166 -8.76 14.69 8.84
N ALA A 167 -8.39 15.18 10.03
CA ALA A 167 -8.13 16.57 10.32
C ALA A 167 -7.10 17.18 9.36
N ARG A 168 -7.21 18.50 9.20
CA ARG A 168 -6.26 19.31 8.44
C ARG A 168 -4.91 19.35 9.15
N ARG A 169 -3.81 19.49 8.41
CA ARG A 169 -2.44 19.54 8.94
C ARG A 169 -2.30 20.59 10.04
N LYS A 170 -2.90 21.77 9.85
CA LYS A 170 -2.90 22.86 10.85
C LYS A 170 -3.54 22.52 12.20
N VAL A 171 -4.36 21.48 12.28
CA VAL A 171 -5.01 21.06 13.52
C VAL A 171 -4.02 20.39 14.47
N GLY A 172 -3.00 19.71 13.93
CA GLY A 172 -1.93 19.08 14.72
C GLY A 172 -2.33 17.81 15.48
N LYS A 173 -3.58 17.35 15.37
CA LYS A 173 -4.05 16.13 16.05
C LYS A 173 -5.26 15.50 15.36
N GLU A 174 -5.41 14.18 15.51
CA GLU A 174 -6.57 13.40 15.07
C GLU A 174 -6.69 12.11 15.89
N THR A 175 -7.92 11.64 16.10
CA THR A 175 -8.18 10.40 16.83
C THR A 175 -8.72 9.31 15.90
N LEU A 176 -7.98 8.20 15.80
CA LEU A 176 -8.44 7.01 15.12
C LEU A 176 -9.18 6.10 16.11
N LYS A 177 -10.50 5.98 15.94
CA LYS A 177 -11.33 5.11 16.76
C LYS A 177 -11.01 3.64 16.48
N VAL A 178 -10.71 2.89 17.53
CA VAL A 178 -10.48 1.44 17.48
C VAL A 178 -11.56 0.74 18.29
N GLY A 179 -12.21 -0.26 17.69
CA GLY A 179 -13.28 -0.99 18.37
C GLY A 179 -12.79 -1.69 19.64
N LYS A 180 -13.60 -1.67 20.71
CA LYS A 180 -13.23 -2.25 22.03
C LYS A 180 -13.27 -3.78 22.08
N SER A 181 -13.89 -4.44 21.09
CA SER A 181 -13.96 -5.91 21.02
C SER A 181 -12.57 -6.52 20.86
N ASP A 182 -12.27 -7.63 21.54
CA ASP A 182 -11.00 -8.39 21.40
C ASP A 182 -9.71 -7.69 21.83
N LYS A 183 -9.74 -6.94 22.94
CA LYS A 183 -8.52 -6.47 23.63
C LYS A 183 -7.79 -7.67 24.31
N PRO A 184 -6.46 -7.63 24.41
CA PRO A 184 -5.54 -6.63 23.85
C PRO A 184 -5.29 -6.80 22.35
N LYS A 185 -5.06 -5.69 21.64
CA LYS A 185 -4.68 -5.65 20.23
C LYS A 185 -3.28 -5.06 20.07
N VAL A 186 -2.37 -5.86 19.50
CA VAL A 186 -1.08 -5.34 19.01
C VAL A 186 -1.30 -4.69 17.66
N LEU A 187 -1.03 -3.38 17.56
CA LEU A 187 -1.28 -2.57 16.36
C LEU A 187 0.01 -1.88 15.90
N HIS A 188 0.34 -2.06 14.62
CA HIS A 188 1.33 -1.26 13.92
C HIS A 188 0.66 -0.01 13.36
N THR A 189 1.25 1.16 13.63
CA THR A 189 0.62 2.44 13.30
C THR A 189 1.42 3.26 12.30
N TYR A 190 0.69 3.87 11.36
CA TYR A 190 1.24 4.68 10.29
C TYR A 190 0.46 5.98 10.13
N ILE A 191 1.18 7.06 9.86
CA ILE A 191 0.64 8.39 9.56
C ILE A 191 1.16 8.87 8.20
N ALA A 192 0.30 9.51 7.42
CA ALA A 192 0.64 10.15 6.16
C ALA A 192 -0.24 11.38 5.94
N PHE A 193 0.06 12.17 4.91
CA PHE A 193 -0.77 13.30 4.49
C PHE A 193 -1.15 13.17 3.02
N ILE A 194 -2.35 13.64 2.70
CA ILE A 194 -2.85 13.81 1.34
C ILE A 194 -3.24 15.27 1.15
N SER A 195 -2.91 15.85 0.00
CA SER A 195 -3.33 17.22 -0.32
C SER A 195 -4.85 17.32 -0.44
N ASP A 196 -5.40 18.51 -0.21
CA ASP A 196 -6.85 18.76 -0.29
C ASP A 196 -7.45 18.37 -1.65
N ASP A 197 -6.75 18.69 -2.73
CA ASP A 197 -7.10 18.30 -4.12
C ASP A 197 -6.87 16.80 -4.42
N ARG A 198 -6.30 16.06 -3.45
CA ARG A 198 -5.93 14.65 -3.55
C ARG A 198 -5.00 14.30 -4.70
N GLN A 199 -4.23 15.27 -5.19
CA GLN A 199 -3.24 15.10 -6.26
C GLN A 199 -1.82 14.85 -5.76
N ARG A 200 -1.55 15.04 -4.47
CA ARG A 200 -0.25 14.81 -3.84
C ARG A 200 -0.43 14.03 -2.54
N ILE A 201 0.56 13.21 -2.22
CA ILE A 201 0.55 12.37 -1.02
C ILE A 201 1.96 12.29 -0.44
N SER A 202 2.08 12.11 0.87
CA SER A 202 3.37 11.94 1.54
C SER A 202 3.78 10.48 1.57
N MET A 203 5.06 10.24 1.81
CA MET A 203 5.50 8.96 2.34
C MET A 203 4.90 8.76 3.74
N SER A 204 4.53 7.53 4.08
CA SER A 204 4.02 7.21 5.41
C SER A 204 5.15 7.12 6.43
N THR A 205 4.92 7.64 7.62
CA THR A 205 5.81 7.49 8.78
C THR A 205 5.25 6.42 9.71
N TYR A 206 6.10 5.49 10.14
CA TYR A 206 5.75 4.49 11.17
C TYR A 206 5.90 5.12 12.56
N LEU A 207 4.86 5.01 13.40
CA LEU A 207 4.89 5.55 14.78
C LEU A 207 5.13 4.50 15.85
N GLY A 208 5.32 3.24 15.45
CA GLY A 208 5.60 2.16 16.38
C GLY A 208 4.47 1.15 16.50
N GLU A 209 4.76 0.16 17.34
CA GLU A 209 3.83 -0.85 17.79
C GLU A 209 3.24 -0.41 19.12
N ILE A 210 1.93 -0.56 19.26
CA ILE A 210 1.21 -0.26 20.49
C ILE A 210 0.29 -1.42 20.88
N VAL A 211 0.04 -1.55 22.17
CA VAL A 211 -0.94 -2.48 22.73
C VAL A 211 -2.17 -1.68 23.15
N TYR A 212 -3.32 -1.96 22.52
CA TYR A 212 -4.60 -1.28 22.73
C TYR A 212 -5.67 -2.17 23.36
#